data_AF-A0A126UYB5-F1
#
_entry.id   AF-A0A126UYB5-F1
#
_cell.length_a   1.000
_cell.length_b   1.000
_cell.length_c   1.000
_cell.angle_alpha   90.00
_cell.angle_beta   90.00
_cell.angle_gamma   90.00
#
_symmetry.space_group_name_H-M   'P 1'
#
loop_
_entity.id
_entity.type
_entity.pdbx_description
1 polymer ?
#
loop_
_entity_poly.entity_id
_entity_poly.type
_entity_poly.pdbx_seq_one_letter_code
_entity_poly.pdbx_strand_id
1 'polypeptide(L)'
;MNKFSILGLLLISACTTPKAAGLDANGDAIPLAIYTVSGGNLSGEVPPSHKAQWNRFNTLIPASYHTEIVSFQPIDSVATDGIDGTVAPLNDERSQWLLMLDVTGETEAHELDRTMVHEYAHLLSLRLSQVPLGGSEASCATLYVSEGCPLNSSYLAKFGAEFWTTNTGDEEVDYVEGDFVTEYAASNAIEDLAESFAEYVVHTERWTGNSVADRKVQFFAQFPELVRLRSVIRTNL
;
A
#
# COMPACT_ATOMS: atom_id res chain seq x y z
N MET A 1 -52.25 41.54 -20.62
CA MET A 1 -52.12 41.40 -19.15
C MET A 1 -51.69 39.97 -18.87
N ASN A 2 -50.43 39.81 -18.47
CA ASN A 2 -49.75 38.53 -18.21
C ASN A 2 -50.31 37.82 -16.98
N LYS A 3 -50.43 36.50 -17.04
CA LYS A 3 -50.14 35.61 -15.90
C LYS A 3 -49.45 34.35 -16.42
N PHE A 4 -48.12 34.34 -16.31
CA PHE A 4 -47.30 33.13 -16.39
C PHE A 4 -47.39 32.42 -15.03
N SER A 5 -47.86 31.17 -15.01
CA SER A 5 -47.71 30.29 -13.85
C SER A 5 -46.34 29.64 -13.91
N ILE A 6 -45.48 30.00 -12.97
CA ILE A 6 -44.18 29.36 -12.74
C ILE A 6 -44.45 28.05 -11.99
N LEU A 7 -44.24 26.93 -12.68
CA LEU A 7 -44.21 25.61 -12.06
C LEU A 7 -42.85 25.47 -11.35
N GLY A 8 -42.84 25.63 -10.03
CA GLY A 8 -41.64 25.45 -9.21
C GLY A 8 -41.23 23.98 -9.25
N LEU A 9 -40.14 23.69 -9.97
CA LEU A 9 -39.49 22.40 -9.92
C LEU A 9 -38.79 22.29 -8.56
N LEU A 10 -39.40 21.56 -7.64
CA LEU A 10 -38.78 21.21 -6.36
C LEU A 10 -37.63 20.25 -6.69
N LEU A 11 -36.40 20.77 -6.74
CA LEU A 11 -35.19 19.95 -6.73
C LEU A 11 -35.15 19.22 -5.39
N ILE A 12 -35.57 17.96 -5.40
CA ILE A 12 -35.30 17.03 -4.32
C ILE A 12 -33.79 16.81 -4.38
N SER A 13 -33.04 17.61 -3.61
CA SER A 13 -31.65 17.31 -3.30
C SER A 13 -31.67 15.95 -2.60
N ALA A 14 -31.17 14.93 -3.28
CA ALA A 14 -30.89 13.66 -2.64
C ALA A 14 -29.87 13.97 -1.55
N CYS A 15 -30.34 14.04 -0.30
CA CYS A 15 -29.49 14.11 0.87
C CYS A 15 -28.76 12.77 0.91
N THR A 16 -27.61 12.69 0.25
CA THR A 16 -26.67 11.60 0.43
C THR A 16 -26.26 11.68 1.90
N THR A 17 -26.78 10.77 2.71
CA THR A 17 -26.22 10.52 4.05
C THR A 17 -24.71 10.47 3.90
N PRO A 18 -23.94 11.27 4.67
CA PRO A 18 -22.49 11.18 4.65
C PRO A 18 -22.14 9.70 4.82
N LYS A 19 -21.39 9.16 3.85
CA LYS A 19 -20.83 7.82 4.00
C LYS A 19 -20.00 7.86 5.28
N ALA A 20 -20.18 6.90 6.18
CA ALA A 20 -19.43 6.88 7.42
C ALA A 20 -17.93 6.89 7.08
N ALA A 21 -17.18 7.85 7.61
CA ALA A 21 -15.73 7.80 7.64
C ALA A 21 -15.32 7.15 8.97
N GLY A 22 -14.19 6.45 8.97
CA GLY A 22 -13.63 5.81 10.16
C GLY A 22 -13.30 4.35 9.95
N LEU A 23 -13.29 3.55 11.01
CA LEU A 23 -13.00 2.12 10.96
C LEU A 23 -14.29 1.28 10.98
N ASP A 24 -14.27 0.14 10.31
CA ASP A 24 -15.34 -0.85 10.38
C ASP A 24 -15.20 -1.76 11.63
N ALA A 25 -16.01 -2.81 11.73
CA ALA A 25 -16.02 -3.70 12.89
C ALA A 25 -14.74 -4.55 13.04
N ASN A 26 -13.95 -4.69 11.97
CA ASN A 26 -12.69 -5.42 11.97
C ASN A 26 -11.49 -4.48 12.19
N GLY A 27 -11.70 -3.17 12.21
CA GLY A 27 -10.63 -2.17 12.25
C GLY A 27 -10.15 -1.75 10.85
N ASP A 28 -10.86 -2.12 9.79
CA ASP A 28 -10.49 -1.73 8.42
C ASP A 28 -10.98 -0.31 8.10
N ALA A 29 -10.18 0.45 7.36
CA ALA A 29 -10.54 1.81 6.96
C ALA A 29 -11.78 1.84 6.04
N ILE A 30 -12.76 2.68 6.38
CA ILE A 30 -13.95 2.90 5.56
C ILE A 30 -13.67 4.01 4.54
N PRO A 31 -13.77 3.72 3.24
CA PRO A 31 -13.40 4.69 2.20
C PRO A 31 -14.46 5.78 2.01
N LEU A 32 -13.99 7.03 1.89
CA LEU A 32 -14.81 8.21 1.58
C LEU A 32 -15.52 8.07 0.24
N ALA A 33 -14.85 7.46 -0.74
CA ALA A 33 -15.35 7.18 -2.08
C ALA A 33 -14.67 5.93 -2.66
N ILE A 34 -15.22 5.38 -3.74
CA ILE A 34 -14.61 4.27 -4.47
C ILE A 34 -14.55 4.67 -5.94
N TYR A 35 -13.34 4.69 -6.51
CA TYR A 35 -13.11 5.01 -7.92
C TYR A 35 -12.53 3.80 -8.65
N THR A 36 -13.12 3.47 -9.80
CA THR A 36 -12.49 2.51 -10.71
C THR A 36 -11.30 3.16 -11.40
N VAL A 37 -10.19 2.42 -11.47
CA VAL A 37 -8.97 2.80 -12.19
C VAL A 37 -8.97 2.09 -13.54
N SER A 38 -8.83 2.85 -14.63
CA SER A 38 -8.68 2.31 -15.98
C SER A 38 -7.63 3.09 -16.76
N GLY A 39 -6.62 2.40 -17.27
CA GLY A 39 -5.50 3.02 -18.00
C GLY A 39 -4.80 4.12 -17.19
N GLY A 40 -4.67 3.93 -15.87
CA GLY A 40 -4.07 4.91 -14.94
C GLY A 40 -4.98 6.09 -14.56
N ASN A 41 -6.22 6.14 -15.04
CA ASN A 41 -7.17 7.23 -14.79
C ASN A 41 -8.31 6.79 -13.87
N LEU A 42 -8.74 7.69 -13.00
CA LEU A 42 -9.92 7.51 -12.15
C LEU A 42 -11.20 7.79 -12.94
N SER A 43 -12.22 6.94 -12.76
CA SER A 43 -13.54 7.12 -13.35
C SER A 43 -14.41 8.12 -12.59
N GLY A 44 -15.23 8.90 -13.32
CA GLY A 44 -16.25 9.78 -12.74
C GLY A 44 -15.74 11.18 -12.37
N GLU A 45 -16.56 11.94 -11.65
CA GLU A 45 -16.16 13.22 -11.08
C GLU A 45 -15.36 13.00 -9.79
N VAL A 46 -14.09 13.38 -9.81
CA VAL A 46 -13.16 13.15 -8.71
C VAL A 46 -12.81 14.50 -8.05
N PRO A 47 -13.03 14.66 -6.73
CA PRO A 47 -12.61 15.83 -5.98
C PRO A 47 -11.10 16.12 -6.17
N PRO A 48 -10.68 17.40 -6.18
CA PRO A 48 -9.28 17.77 -6.39
C PRO A 48 -8.30 17.12 -5.41
N SER A 49 -8.65 16.99 -4.13
CA SER A 49 -7.80 16.33 -3.12
C SER A 49 -7.57 14.85 -3.43
N HIS A 50 -8.64 14.12 -3.78
CA HIS A 50 -8.54 12.70 -4.14
C HIS A 50 -7.69 12.52 -5.40
N LYS A 51 -7.92 13.37 -6.41
CA LYS A 51 -7.15 13.34 -7.66
C LYS A 51 -5.68 13.68 -7.42
N ALA A 52 -5.38 14.60 -6.50
CA ALA A 52 -4.01 14.97 -6.17
C ALA A 52 -3.22 13.78 -5.63
N GLN A 53 -3.80 13.00 -4.71
CA GLN A 53 -3.09 11.85 -4.12
C GLN A 53 -2.94 10.68 -5.08
N TRP A 54 -3.96 10.39 -5.88
CA TRP A 54 -3.82 9.41 -6.97
C TRP A 54 -2.72 9.82 -7.98
N ASN A 55 -2.68 11.11 -8.35
CA ASN A 55 -1.64 11.61 -9.24
C ASN A 55 -0.25 11.57 -8.58
N ARG A 56 -0.14 11.84 -7.27
CA ARG A 56 1.11 11.75 -6.53
C ARG A 56 1.62 10.32 -6.54
N PHE A 57 0.77 9.34 -6.22
CA PHE A 57 1.10 7.92 -6.30
C PHE A 57 1.63 7.53 -7.68
N ASN A 58 0.92 7.89 -8.76
CA ASN A 58 1.36 7.58 -10.13
C ASN A 58 2.62 8.35 -10.58
N THR A 59 2.93 9.47 -9.93
CA THR A 59 4.15 10.23 -10.19
C THR A 59 5.35 9.55 -9.55
N LEU A 60 5.21 9.04 -8.33
CA LEU A 60 6.24 8.25 -7.65
C LEU A 60 6.42 6.89 -8.31
N ILE A 61 5.32 6.17 -8.51
CA ILE A 61 5.30 4.80 -8.97
C ILE A 61 4.42 4.74 -10.22
N PRO A 62 5.00 4.75 -11.43
CA PRO A 62 4.21 4.77 -12.66
C PRO A 62 3.28 3.57 -12.80
N ALA A 63 2.12 3.78 -13.44
CA ALA A 63 1.07 2.76 -13.65
C ALA A 63 1.56 1.42 -14.23
N SER A 64 2.67 1.40 -14.97
CA SER A 64 3.28 0.16 -15.48
C SER A 64 3.78 -0.79 -14.38
N TYR A 65 3.99 -0.31 -13.16
CA TYR A 65 4.46 -1.10 -12.02
C TYR A 65 3.31 -1.69 -11.18
N HIS A 66 2.08 -1.18 -11.35
CA HIS A 66 0.93 -1.49 -10.50
C HIS A 66 -0.37 -1.67 -11.32
N THR A 67 -0.27 -2.36 -12.45
CA THR A 67 -1.41 -2.62 -13.36
C THR A 67 -2.58 -3.35 -12.70
N GLU A 68 -2.33 -4.01 -11.58
CA GLU A 68 -3.26 -4.76 -10.76
C GLU A 68 -4.15 -3.85 -9.89
N ILE A 69 -3.75 -2.59 -9.65
CA ILE A 69 -4.57 -1.62 -8.90
C ILE A 69 -5.68 -1.11 -9.81
N VAL A 70 -6.89 -1.62 -9.57
CA VAL A 70 -8.11 -1.29 -10.34
C VAL A 70 -9.10 -0.45 -9.55
N SER A 71 -8.81 -0.17 -8.27
CA SER A 71 -9.64 0.63 -7.39
C SER A 71 -8.80 1.60 -6.57
N PHE A 72 -9.18 2.88 -6.57
CA PHE A 72 -8.64 3.89 -5.65
C PHE A 72 -9.72 4.32 -4.66
N GLN A 73 -9.39 4.34 -3.38
CA GLN A 73 -10.33 4.47 -2.27
C GLN A 73 -9.79 5.47 -1.24
N PRO A 74 -10.04 6.79 -1.42
CA PRO A 74 -9.56 7.80 -0.48
C PRO A 74 -10.10 7.59 0.94
N ILE A 75 -9.25 7.86 1.93
CA ILE A 75 -9.56 7.76 3.36
C ILE A 75 -9.29 9.07 4.09
N ASP A 76 -9.82 9.18 5.30
CA ASP A 76 -9.58 10.27 6.22
C ASP A 76 -8.75 9.72 7.38
N SER A 77 -7.45 10.04 7.42
CA SER A 77 -6.51 9.45 8.38
C SER A 77 -6.89 9.73 9.84
N VAL A 78 -7.50 10.90 10.11
CA VAL A 78 -7.97 11.24 11.46
C VAL A 78 -9.17 10.37 11.86
N ALA A 79 -10.08 10.11 10.92
CA ALA A 79 -11.20 9.22 11.17
C ALA A 79 -10.76 7.75 11.33
N THR A 80 -9.71 7.34 10.60
CA THR A 80 -9.19 5.95 10.58
C THR A 80 -8.06 5.71 11.58
N ASP A 81 -8.06 6.42 12.71
CA ASP A 81 -7.10 6.24 13.82
C ASP A 81 -5.62 6.27 13.38
N GLY A 82 -5.29 7.13 12.42
CA GLY A 82 -3.92 7.32 11.91
C GLY A 82 -3.53 6.43 10.73
N ILE A 83 -4.44 5.65 10.14
CA ILE A 83 -4.16 4.93 8.89
C ILE A 83 -4.00 5.94 7.74
N ASP A 84 -2.78 6.02 7.19
CA ASP A 84 -2.44 6.91 6.08
C ASP A 84 -2.58 6.25 4.70
N GLY A 85 -2.54 4.92 4.65
CA GLY A 85 -2.58 4.14 3.42
C GLY A 85 -2.91 2.68 3.68
N THR A 86 -3.37 2.01 2.63
CA THR A 86 -3.58 0.56 2.62
C THR A 86 -3.58 0.07 1.18
N VAL A 87 -2.90 -1.04 0.88
CA VAL A 87 -3.07 -1.79 -0.36
C VAL A 87 -3.57 -3.20 -0.03
N ALA A 88 -4.58 -3.66 -0.75
CA ALA A 88 -5.15 -4.98 -0.48
C ALA A 88 -5.72 -5.63 -1.74
N PRO A 89 -5.81 -6.98 -1.79
CA PRO A 89 -6.58 -7.67 -2.81
C PRO A 89 -8.05 -7.22 -2.78
N LEU A 90 -8.60 -6.93 -3.96
CA LEU A 90 -10.02 -6.59 -4.13
C LEU A 90 -10.87 -7.86 -4.38
N ASN A 91 -10.22 -8.98 -4.73
CA ASN A 91 -10.87 -10.26 -5.00
C ASN A 91 -10.04 -11.43 -4.44
N ASP A 92 -10.71 -12.56 -4.22
CA ASP A 92 -10.12 -13.78 -3.68
C ASP A 92 -9.00 -14.35 -4.58
N GLU A 93 -9.08 -14.12 -5.89
CA GLU A 93 -8.03 -14.53 -6.82
C GLU A 93 -6.77 -13.64 -6.77
N ARG A 94 -6.79 -12.56 -5.97
CA ARG A 94 -5.70 -11.57 -5.82
C ARG A 94 -5.15 -11.02 -7.14
N SER A 95 -5.98 -11.03 -8.17
CA SER A 95 -5.66 -10.51 -9.51
C SER A 95 -6.00 -9.01 -9.64
N GLN A 96 -6.81 -8.49 -8.73
CA GLN A 96 -7.23 -7.11 -8.66
C GLN A 96 -6.93 -6.58 -7.27
N TRP A 97 -6.46 -5.34 -7.19
CA TRP A 97 -6.05 -4.69 -5.95
C TRP A 97 -6.71 -3.33 -5.82
N LEU A 98 -6.86 -2.90 -4.57
CA LEU A 98 -7.27 -1.56 -4.20
C LEU A 98 -6.11 -0.83 -3.53
N LEU A 99 -6.09 0.49 -3.67
CA LEU A 99 -5.22 1.39 -2.92
C LEU A 99 -6.07 2.42 -2.18
N MET A 100 -5.81 2.56 -0.88
CA MET A 100 -6.32 3.60 0.00
C MET A 100 -5.20 4.55 0.36
N LEU A 101 -5.49 5.86 0.39
CA LEU A 101 -4.56 6.90 0.80
C LEU A 101 -5.31 8.02 1.50
N ASP A 102 -4.69 8.62 2.52
CA ASP A 102 -5.17 9.86 3.11
C ASP A 102 -5.29 10.97 2.05
N VAL A 103 -6.39 11.70 2.11
CA VAL A 103 -6.67 12.85 1.24
C VAL A 103 -6.99 14.12 2.01
N THR A 104 -6.93 14.07 3.34
CA THR A 104 -7.26 15.20 4.22
C THR A 104 -6.13 16.22 4.24
N GLY A 105 -4.89 15.76 4.10
CA GLY A 105 -3.69 16.60 4.23
C GLY A 105 -3.22 16.74 5.67
N GLU A 106 -3.74 15.91 6.58
CA GLU A 106 -3.28 15.80 7.96
C GLU A 106 -1.92 15.11 8.05
N THR A 107 -1.65 14.17 7.14
CA THR A 107 -0.36 13.51 6.99
C THR A 107 0.61 14.40 6.21
N GLU A 108 1.81 14.62 6.75
CA GLU A 108 2.82 15.41 6.05
C GLU A 108 3.20 14.77 4.72
N ALA A 109 3.40 15.58 3.67
CA ALA A 109 3.56 15.08 2.31
C ALA A 109 4.68 14.05 2.15
N HIS A 110 5.80 14.24 2.84
CA HIS A 110 6.95 13.33 2.76
C HIS A 110 6.70 12.00 3.49
N GLU A 111 5.92 12.02 4.57
CA GLU A 111 5.49 10.81 5.27
C GLU A 111 4.47 10.05 4.41
N LEU A 112 3.52 10.74 3.80
CA LEU A 112 2.58 10.10 2.88
C LEU A 112 3.29 9.51 1.64
N ASP A 113 4.35 10.15 1.13
CA ASP A 113 5.17 9.57 0.06
C ASP A 113 5.87 8.29 0.50
N ARG A 114 6.39 8.25 1.75
CA ARG A 114 6.95 7.03 2.34
C ARG A 114 5.88 5.95 2.45
N THR A 115 4.69 6.28 2.94
CA THR A 115 3.54 5.37 3.01
C THR A 115 3.18 4.83 1.63
N MET A 116 3.11 5.66 0.59
CA MET A 116 2.86 5.20 -0.79
C MET A 116 3.88 4.16 -1.26
N VAL A 117 5.15 4.32 -0.89
CA VAL A 117 6.21 3.35 -1.22
C VAL A 117 6.08 2.07 -0.40
N HIS A 118 5.75 2.19 0.88
CA HIS A 118 5.45 1.07 1.77
C HIS A 118 4.28 0.23 1.23
N GLU A 119 3.15 0.88 0.93
CA GLU A 119 1.98 0.20 0.36
C GLU A 119 2.33 -0.50 -0.95
N TYR A 120 3.06 0.17 -1.85
CA TYR A 120 3.49 -0.49 -3.07
C TYR A 120 4.39 -1.71 -2.82
N ALA A 121 5.18 -1.72 -1.74
CA ALA A 121 6.02 -2.85 -1.39
C ALA A 121 5.21 -4.12 -1.06
N HIS A 122 4.04 -3.98 -0.43
CA HIS A 122 3.10 -5.10 -0.25
C HIS A 122 2.63 -5.64 -1.60
N LEU A 123 2.16 -4.79 -2.52
CA LEU A 123 1.77 -5.24 -3.85
C LEU A 123 2.96 -5.90 -4.58
N LEU A 124 4.15 -5.31 -4.50
CA LEU A 124 5.38 -5.83 -5.10
C LEU A 124 5.70 -7.23 -4.60
N SER A 125 5.57 -7.50 -3.31
CA SER A 125 6.02 -8.75 -2.67
C SER A 125 4.94 -9.83 -2.60
N LEU A 126 3.65 -9.46 -2.62
CA LEU A 126 2.53 -10.37 -2.45
C LEU A 126 1.77 -10.71 -3.74
N ARG A 127 1.96 -9.96 -4.83
CA ARG A 127 1.29 -10.26 -6.13
C ARG A 127 1.53 -11.69 -6.60
N LEU A 128 0.67 -12.18 -7.50
CA LEU A 128 0.66 -13.58 -7.95
C LEU A 128 1.98 -14.10 -8.53
N SER A 129 2.81 -13.24 -9.11
CA SER A 129 4.14 -13.62 -9.61
C SER A 129 5.16 -13.88 -8.49
N GLN A 130 4.86 -13.49 -7.26
CA GLN A 130 5.68 -13.69 -6.06
C GLN A 130 5.07 -14.77 -5.17
N VAL A 131 3.78 -14.63 -4.84
CA VAL A 131 3.01 -15.56 -4.01
C VAL A 131 1.82 -16.05 -4.83
N PRO A 132 1.91 -17.22 -5.51
CA PRO A 132 0.79 -17.77 -6.25
C PRO A 132 -0.34 -18.20 -5.30
N LEU A 133 -1.55 -18.36 -5.86
CA LEU A 133 -2.68 -18.88 -5.09
C LEU A 133 -2.43 -20.32 -4.63
N GLY A 134 -2.90 -20.62 -3.43
CA GLY A 134 -2.78 -21.93 -2.82
C GLY A 134 -1.45 -22.17 -2.12
N GLY A 135 -1.27 -23.42 -1.70
CA GLY A 135 -0.25 -23.77 -0.72
C GLY A 135 -0.85 -23.84 0.68
N SER A 136 -0.14 -24.53 1.56
CA SER A 136 -0.45 -24.61 2.98
C SER A 136 0.85 -24.47 3.75
N GLU A 137 0.75 -24.02 4.99
CA GLU A 137 1.88 -23.91 5.91
C GLU A 137 2.67 -25.23 5.97
N ALA A 138 1.97 -26.36 6.11
CA ALA A 138 2.56 -27.70 6.18
C ALA A 138 3.35 -28.10 4.92
N SER A 139 3.05 -27.50 3.77
CA SER A 139 3.70 -27.81 2.48
C SER A 139 4.67 -26.71 2.02
N CYS A 140 4.77 -25.60 2.75
CA CYS A 140 5.57 -24.47 2.30
C CYS A 140 7.04 -24.70 2.63
N ALA A 141 7.88 -24.73 1.58
CA ALA A 141 9.32 -24.91 1.72
C ALA A 141 10.07 -23.60 2.01
N THR A 142 9.36 -22.47 1.95
CA THR A 142 9.85 -21.13 2.25
C THR A 142 9.19 -20.61 3.53
N LEU A 143 9.23 -19.31 3.75
CA LEU A 143 8.41 -18.61 4.73
C LEU A 143 6.93 -18.64 4.29
N TYR A 144 6.05 -19.28 5.06
CA TYR A 144 4.60 -19.27 4.81
C TYR A 144 3.98 -17.98 5.33
N VAL A 145 3.03 -17.41 4.58
CA VAL A 145 2.22 -16.26 4.98
C VAL A 145 0.76 -16.50 4.65
N SER A 146 -0.14 -15.68 5.20
CA SER A 146 -1.59 -15.83 5.02
C SER A 146 -2.03 -15.80 3.55
N GLU A 147 -1.30 -15.10 2.68
CA GLU A 147 -1.55 -14.99 1.25
C GLU A 147 -1.13 -16.25 0.45
N GLY A 148 -0.37 -17.17 1.08
CA GLY A 148 0.04 -18.44 0.52
C GLY A 148 1.53 -18.73 0.71
N CYS A 149 2.07 -19.61 -0.13
CA CYS A 149 3.49 -19.96 -0.10
C CYS A 149 4.27 -19.19 -1.18
N PRO A 150 5.17 -18.25 -0.81
CA PRO A 150 5.99 -17.52 -1.75
C PRO A 150 6.87 -18.44 -2.60
N LEU A 151 7.11 -18.07 -3.86
CA LEU A 151 8.06 -18.78 -4.72
C LEU A 151 9.47 -18.64 -4.15
N ASN A 152 10.34 -19.65 -4.29
CA ASN A 152 11.75 -19.55 -3.90
C ASN A 152 12.50 -18.35 -4.53
N SER A 153 12.05 -17.91 -5.71
CA SER A 153 12.60 -16.75 -6.41
C SER A 153 12.02 -15.41 -5.95
N SER A 154 10.95 -15.42 -5.15
CA SER A 154 10.26 -14.21 -4.69
C SER A 154 11.12 -13.38 -3.76
N TYR A 155 10.81 -12.08 -3.68
CA TYR A 155 11.47 -11.16 -2.75
C TYR A 155 11.22 -11.58 -1.30
N LEU A 156 9.97 -11.90 -0.94
CA LEU A 156 9.60 -12.30 0.42
C LEU A 156 10.28 -13.60 0.85
N ALA A 157 10.34 -14.63 0.01
CA ALA A 157 11.07 -15.87 0.34
C ALA A 157 12.56 -15.61 0.57
N LYS A 158 13.20 -14.80 -0.29
CA LYS A 158 14.63 -14.49 -0.18
C LYS A 158 14.94 -13.64 1.05
N PHE A 159 14.09 -12.66 1.32
CA PHE A 159 14.21 -11.77 2.48
C PHE A 159 14.01 -12.56 3.78
N GLY A 160 12.94 -13.35 3.85
CA GLY A 160 12.68 -14.25 4.98
C GLY A 160 13.83 -15.23 5.22
N ALA A 161 14.36 -15.87 4.18
CA ALA A 161 15.49 -16.79 4.32
C ALA A 161 16.79 -16.13 4.82
N GLU A 162 16.97 -14.83 4.60
CA GLU A 162 18.17 -14.11 5.06
C GLU A 162 18.02 -13.53 6.47
N PHE A 163 16.81 -13.09 6.85
CA PHE A 163 16.60 -12.28 8.05
C PHE A 163 15.62 -12.85 9.07
N TRP A 164 14.82 -13.85 8.70
CA TRP A 164 13.83 -14.48 9.56
C TRP A 164 14.24 -15.92 9.87
N THR A 165 14.05 -16.33 11.13
CA THR A 165 14.42 -17.68 11.61
C THR A 165 13.22 -18.62 11.68
N THR A 166 12.01 -18.08 11.71
CA THR A 166 10.76 -18.82 11.65
C THR A 166 10.43 -19.23 10.22
N ASN A 167 9.67 -20.31 10.06
CA ASN A 167 9.09 -20.72 8.79
C ASN A 167 7.70 -20.09 8.55
N THR A 168 7.23 -19.27 9.48
CA THR A 168 5.96 -18.55 9.51
C THR A 168 6.24 -17.05 9.50
N GLY A 169 5.73 -16.36 8.49
CA GLY A 169 5.97 -14.94 8.25
C GLY A 169 4.94 -14.01 8.86
N ASP A 170 3.84 -14.54 9.41
CA ASP A 170 2.74 -13.77 10.03
C ASP A 170 2.94 -13.60 11.56
N GLU A 171 4.04 -14.11 12.11
CA GLU A 171 4.33 -14.04 13.54
C GLU A 171 4.91 -12.67 13.91
N GLU A 172 4.28 -12.02 14.89
CA GLU A 172 4.85 -10.86 15.58
C GLU A 172 6.05 -11.31 16.42
N VAL A 173 7.13 -10.53 16.34
CA VAL A 173 8.36 -10.79 17.06
C VAL A 173 8.73 -9.59 17.91
N ASP A 174 9.51 -9.84 18.97
CA ASP A 174 10.00 -8.76 19.83
C ASP A 174 10.86 -7.77 19.02
N TYR A 175 10.55 -6.48 19.13
CA TYR A 175 11.39 -5.44 18.55
C TYR A 175 12.77 -5.43 19.21
N VAL A 176 13.80 -5.58 18.38
CA VAL A 176 15.21 -5.46 18.78
C VAL A 176 15.83 -4.31 18.01
N GLU A 177 16.38 -3.33 18.74
CA GLU A 177 17.07 -2.18 18.13
C GLU A 177 18.24 -2.65 17.26
N GLY A 178 18.27 -2.18 16.01
CA GLY A 178 19.27 -2.58 15.02
C GLY A 178 18.90 -3.82 14.21
N ASP A 179 17.85 -4.56 14.59
CA ASP A 179 17.32 -5.66 13.78
C ASP A 179 16.19 -5.23 12.85
N PHE A 180 15.42 -4.22 13.24
CA PHE A 180 14.30 -3.69 12.47
C PHE A 180 14.49 -2.21 12.18
N VAL A 181 13.94 -1.76 11.04
CA VAL A 181 14.05 -0.35 10.62
C VAL A 181 13.13 0.58 11.40
N THR A 182 12.03 0.02 11.91
CA THR A 182 11.01 0.65 12.76
C THR A 182 10.46 -0.40 13.75
N GLU A 183 9.70 0.02 14.76
CA GLU A 183 8.97 -0.93 15.63
C GLU A 183 7.90 -1.69 14.85
N TYR A 184 7.22 -1.02 13.91
CA TYR A 184 6.19 -1.63 13.06
C TYR A 184 6.74 -2.74 12.15
N ALA A 185 8.00 -2.62 11.70
CA ALA A 185 8.66 -3.68 10.96
C ALA A 185 8.81 -5.00 11.75
N ALA A 186 8.68 -5.00 13.09
CA ALA A 186 8.69 -6.22 13.89
C ALA A 186 7.32 -6.93 13.95
N SER A 187 6.26 -6.32 13.39
CA SER A 187 4.90 -6.89 13.44
C SER A 187 4.78 -8.20 12.68
N ASN A 188 5.47 -8.37 11.55
CA ASN A 188 5.59 -9.61 10.81
C ASN A 188 6.60 -9.45 9.65
N ALA A 189 6.90 -10.51 8.91
CA ALA A 189 7.90 -10.50 7.84
C ALA A 189 7.46 -9.73 6.59
N ILE A 190 6.15 -9.59 6.37
CA ILE A 190 5.61 -8.80 5.26
C ILE A 190 5.84 -7.31 5.56
N GLU A 191 5.53 -6.86 6.78
CA GLU A 191 5.78 -5.49 7.23
C GLU A 191 7.26 -5.16 7.26
N ASP A 192 8.10 -6.08 7.75
CA ASP A 192 9.55 -5.89 7.76
C ASP A 192 10.11 -5.66 6.35
N LEU A 193 9.64 -6.42 5.36
CA LEU A 193 10.01 -6.23 3.97
C LEU A 193 9.50 -4.89 3.44
N ALA A 194 8.24 -4.52 3.71
CA ALA A 194 7.63 -3.30 3.21
C ALA A 194 8.30 -2.04 3.79
N GLU A 195 8.51 -2.01 5.11
CA GLU A 195 9.23 -0.96 5.81
C GLU A 195 10.68 -0.86 5.34
N SER A 196 11.38 -1.99 5.22
CA SER A 196 12.77 -2.00 4.72
C SER A 196 12.86 -1.50 3.28
N PHE A 197 11.87 -1.80 2.43
CA PHE A 197 11.83 -1.29 1.06
C PHE A 197 11.55 0.23 1.02
N ALA A 198 10.61 0.71 1.84
CA ALA A 198 10.33 2.14 1.97
C ALA A 198 11.59 2.91 2.39
N GLU A 199 12.32 2.40 3.38
CA GLU A 199 13.60 2.95 3.83
C GLU A 199 14.69 2.89 2.75
N TYR A 200 14.77 1.79 1.99
CA TYR A 200 15.67 1.65 0.84
C TYR A 200 15.41 2.67 -0.25
N VAL A 201 14.17 3.10 -0.44
CA VAL A 201 13.82 4.08 -1.45
C VAL A 201 13.97 5.50 -0.92
N VAL A 202 13.46 5.81 0.27
CA VAL A 202 13.30 7.19 0.76
C VAL A 202 14.54 7.67 1.54
N HIS A 203 15.08 6.86 2.44
CA HIS A 203 16.08 7.29 3.44
C HIS A 203 17.47 6.68 3.24
N THR A 204 18.00 6.72 2.02
CA THR A 204 19.17 5.89 1.67
C THR A 204 20.48 6.22 2.35
N GLU A 205 20.63 7.46 2.81
CA GLU A 205 21.83 7.88 3.53
C GLU A 205 21.85 7.37 4.99
N ARG A 206 20.70 6.95 5.53
CA ARG A 206 20.56 6.46 6.92
C ARG A 206 21.16 5.06 7.11
N TRP A 207 21.09 4.22 6.08
CA TRP A 207 21.30 2.76 6.18
C TRP A 207 22.61 2.31 5.54
N THR A 208 23.72 2.91 5.97
CA THR A 208 25.08 2.68 5.43
C THR A 208 25.95 1.83 6.34
N GLY A 209 25.42 1.38 7.48
CA GLY A 209 26.11 0.57 8.45
C GLY A 209 26.07 -0.92 8.11
N ASN A 210 26.10 -1.72 9.16
CA ASN A 210 26.23 -3.17 9.13
C ASN A 210 25.35 -3.88 10.19
N SER A 211 24.38 -3.16 10.77
CA SER A 211 23.32 -3.78 11.56
C SER A 211 22.45 -4.70 10.70
N VAL A 212 21.58 -5.51 11.32
CA VAL A 212 20.63 -6.34 10.57
C VAL A 212 19.64 -5.46 9.80
N ALA A 213 19.17 -4.35 10.39
CA ALA A 213 18.35 -3.35 9.72
C ALA A 213 19.07 -2.71 8.51
N ASP A 214 20.36 -2.35 8.63
CA ASP A 214 21.15 -1.87 7.47
C ASP A 214 21.18 -2.90 6.34
N ARG A 215 21.40 -4.17 6.69
CA ARG A 215 21.45 -5.26 5.69
C ARG A 215 20.10 -5.50 5.03
N LYS A 216 18.99 -5.41 5.78
CA LYS A 216 17.62 -5.50 5.25
C LYS A 216 17.32 -4.39 4.25
N VAL A 217 17.75 -3.16 4.53
CA VAL A 217 17.62 -2.05 3.58
C VAL A 217 18.52 -2.24 2.35
N GLN A 218 19.75 -2.69 2.53
CA GLN A 218 20.70 -2.93 1.43
C GLN A 218 20.34 -4.15 0.57
N PHE A 219 19.56 -5.09 1.10
CA PHE A 219 19.10 -6.31 0.44
C PHE A 219 18.56 -6.03 -0.98
N PHE A 220 17.77 -4.98 -1.15
CA PHE A 220 17.11 -4.69 -2.43
C PHE A 220 18.08 -4.30 -3.55
N ALA A 221 19.29 -3.86 -3.23
CA ALA A 221 20.30 -3.47 -4.21
C ALA A 221 20.79 -4.66 -5.08
N GLN A 222 20.54 -5.90 -4.66
CA GLN A 222 20.88 -7.09 -5.44
C GLN A 222 19.94 -7.32 -6.64
N PHE A 223 18.81 -6.62 -6.71
CA PHE A 223 17.79 -6.76 -7.76
C PHE A 223 17.86 -5.57 -8.73
N PRO A 224 18.42 -5.72 -9.95
CA PRO A 224 18.62 -4.61 -10.87
C PRO A 224 17.33 -3.86 -11.24
N GLU A 225 16.19 -4.55 -11.28
CA GLU A 225 14.88 -3.95 -11.49
C GLU A 225 14.42 -3.08 -10.34
N LEU A 226 14.72 -3.43 -9.08
CA LEU A 226 14.39 -2.61 -7.91
C LEU A 226 15.33 -1.41 -7.79
N VAL A 227 16.60 -1.54 -8.19
CA VAL A 227 17.51 -0.39 -8.33
C VAL A 227 16.97 0.63 -9.34
N ARG A 228 16.46 0.15 -10.50
CA ARG A 228 15.82 1.02 -11.49
C ARG A 228 14.55 1.67 -10.95
N LEU A 229 13.67 0.89 -10.30
CA LEU A 229 12.45 1.43 -9.71
C LEU A 229 12.74 2.48 -8.64
N ARG A 230 13.69 2.22 -7.73
CA ARG A 230 14.17 3.20 -6.75
C ARG A 230 14.61 4.49 -7.42
N SER A 231 15.38 4.41 -8.51
CA SER A 231 15.79 5.61 -9.26
C SER A 231 14.62 6.39 -9.83
N VAL A 232 13.57 5.70 -10.32
CA VAL A 232 12.34 6.34 -10.81
C VAL A 232 11.63 7.06 -9.67
N ILE A 233 11.37 6.37 -8.56
CA ILE A 233 10.67 6.96 -7.41
C ILE A 233 11.44 8.18 -6.89
N ARG A 234 12.75 8.04 -6.65
CA ARG A 234 13.60 9.12 -6.10
C ARG A 234 13.78 10.32 -7.02
N THR A 235 13.58 10.18 -8.33
CA THR A 235 13.58 11.33 -9.25
C THR A 235 12.33 12.19 -9.08
N ASN A 236 11.29 11.64 -8.44
CA ASN A 236 9.99 12.25 -8.23
C ASN A 236 9.71 12.58 -6.75
N LEU A 237 10.61 12.23 -5.83
CA LEU A 237 10.55 12.62 -4.42
C LEU A 237 10.91 14.10 -4.26
#